data_AF-A0A9J6BT32-F1
#
_entry.id   AF-A0A9J6BT32-F1
#
_cell.length_a   1.000
_cell.length_b   1.000
_cell.length_c   1.000
_cell.angle_alpha   90.00
_cell.angle_beta   90.00
_cell.angle_gamma   90.00
#
_symmetry.space_group_name_H-M   'P 1'
#
loop_
_entity.id
_entity.type
_entity.pdbx_description
1 polymer ?
#
loop_
_entity_poly.entity_id
_entity_poly.type
_entity_poly.pdbx_seq_one_letter_code
_entity_poly.pdbx_strand_id
1 'polypeptide(L)'
;MLRRNLNNFLTISTRFYASSNKIKPFRKVKVHKQIESAAISIKAKGFLRSQKEYDPPIDAKEKIETIAKELNVIDLQEKKFEFLNQCAITFNDHSVPNSRIHEMKTVADVIEYYQTPVTCRTPYEDLDRSVPNLHILDNAKRWSPEDGIPTAYPQSSTLVTGLKYRKKYPGHIAKTSWP
;
A
#
# COMPACT_ATOMS: atom_id res chain seq x y z
N MET A 1 -78.72 35.92 -25.53
CA MET A 1 -78.00 34.69 -25.93
C MET A 1 -77.31 34.96 -27.26
N LEU A 2 -75.99 34.79 -27.33
CA LEU A 2 -75.23 34.18 -28.45
C LEU A 2 -73.73 34.26 -28.09
N ARG A 3 -73.20 33.12 -27.66
CA ARG A 3 -71.78 32.91 -27.33
C ARG A 3 -70.97 32.95 -28.62
N ARG A 4 -69.95 33.82 -28.70
CA ARG A 4 -68.84 33.66 -29.64
C ARG A 4 -67.70 32.95 -28.92
N ASN A 5 -67.52 31.67 -29.27
CA ASN A 5 -66.39 30.84 -28.89
C ASN A 5 -65.09 31.42 -29.46
N LEU A 6 -64.13 31.73 -28.60
CA LEU A 6 -62.73 31.91 -28.95
C LEU A 6 -61.93 30.86 -28.17
N ASN A 7 -62.00 29.60 -28.62
CA ASN A 7 -61.07 28.56 -28.17
C ASN A 7 -59.78 28.71 -28.98
N ASN A 8 -58.97 29.71 -28.61
CA ASN A 8 -57.66 29.93 -29.20
C ASN A 8 -56.57 29.56 -28.19
N PHE A 9 -55.84 28.52 -28.56
CA PHE A 9 -54.41 28.30 -28.30
C PHE A 9 -53.92 28.33 -26.85
N LEU A 10 -54.15 27.23 -26.13
CA LEU A 10 -53.23 26.79 -25.08
C LEU A 10 -52.57 25.47 -25.50
N THR A 11 -51.76 25.52 -26.56
CA THR A 11 -50.72 24.51 -26.79
C THR A 11 -49.51 24.83 -25.92
N ILE A 12 -49.65 24.64 -24.61
CA ILE A 12 -48.46 24.52 -23.75
C ILE A 12 -47.86 23.16 -24.09
N SER A 13 -46.89 23.15 -25.00
CA SER A 13 -45.97 22.03 -25.17
C SER A 13 -45.24 21.86 -23.85
N THR A 14 -45.73 20.96 -23.00
CA THR A 14 -44.99 20.50 -21.84
C THR A 14 -43.78 19.76 -22.38
N ARG A 15 -42.62 20.44 -22.40
CA ARG A 15 -41.34 19.76 -22.57
C ARG A 15 -41.21 18.80 -21.40
N PHE A 16 -41.42 17.51 -21.66
CA PHE A 16 -41.04 16.45 -20.75
C PHE A 16 -39.51 16.50 -20.63
N TYR A 17 -39.00 17.20 -19.62
CA TYR A 17 -37.60 17.04 -19.24
C TYR A 17 -37.42 15.58 -18.82
N ALA A 18 -36.39 14.94 -19.38
CA ALA A 18 -36.01 13.59 -19.06
C ALA A 18 -36.03 13.40 -17.53
N SER A 19 -36.92 12.52 -17.07
CA SER A 19 -37.06 12.13 -15.68
C SER A 19 -35.70 11.78 -15.12
N SER A 20 -35.45 12.23 -13.88
CA SER A 20 -34.28 11.92 -13.04
C SER A 20 -33.43 10.79 -13.60
N ASN A 21 -32.22 11.12 -14.06
CA ASN A 21 -31.20 10.11 -14.30
C ASN A 21 -31.13 9.26 -13.03
N LYS A 22 -31.64 8.02 -13.12
CA LYS A 22 -31.42 6.99 -12.11
C LYS A 22 -29.93 6.69 -12.15
N ILE A 23 -29.14 7.52 -11.47
CA ILE A 23 -27.75 7.22 -11.17
C ILE A 23 -27.83 5.90 -10.42
N LYS A 24 -27.38 4.81 -11.06
CA LYS A 24 -27.39 3.49 -10.44
C LYS A 24 -26.71 3.65 -9.08
N PRO A 25 -27.34 3.22 -7.97
CA PRO A 25 -26.73 3.37 -6.66
C PRO A 25 -25.35 2.71 -6.69
N PHE A 26 -24.34 3.43 -6.19
CA PHE A 26 -22.97 2.93 -6.13
C PHE A 26 -22.97 1.59 -5.38
N ARG A 27 -22.75 0.48 -6.10
CA ARG A 27 -22.63 -0.83 -5.50
C ARG A 27 -21.23 -0.96 -4.93
N LYS A 28 -21.12 -1.05 -3.60
CA LYS A 28 -19.85 -1.38 -2.94
C LYS A 28 -19.36 -2.71 -3.51
N VAL A 29 -18.16 -2.69 -4.11
CA VAL A 29 -17.51 -3.91 -4.63
C VAL A 29 -17.34 -4.86 -3.45
N LYS A 30 -17.83 -6.11 -3.58
CA LYS A 30 -17.58 -7.15 -2.58
C LYS A 30 -16.06 -7.32 -2.48
N VAL A 31 -15.47 -7.06 -1.32
CA VAL A 31 -14.03 -7.22 -1.13
C VAL A 31 -13.75 -8.71 -1.06
N HIS A 32 -13.02 -9.23 -2.04
CA HIS A 32 -12.56 -10.62 -2.05
C HIS A 32 -11.33 -10.68 -1.14
N LYS A 33 -11.07 -11.80 -0.45
CA LYS A 33 -10.00 -11.98 0.56
C LYS A 33 -8.54 -11.82 0.05
N GLN A 34 -8.31 -11.20 -1.12
CA GLN A 34 -7.00 -11.15 -1.80
C GLN A 34 -6.31 -9.78 -1.80
N ILE A 35 -6.81 -8.79 -1.05
CA ILE A 35 -6.18 -7.46 -0.98
C ILE A 35 -5.76 -7.15 0.46
N GLU A 36 -5.39 -8.15 1.26
CA GLU A 36 -4.81 -7.88 2.58
C GLU A 36 -3.46 -7.19 2.43
N SER A 37 -2.58 -7.70 1.55
CA SER A 37 -1.27 -7.09 1.28
C SER A 37 -1.38 -5.66 0.73
N ALA A 38 -2.33 -5.41 -0.17
CA ALA A 38 -2.54 -4.07 -0.70
C ALA A 38 -3.29 -3.16 0.29
N ALA A 39 -4.20 -3.67 1.13
CA ALA A 39 -4.79 -2.91 2.23
C ALA A 39 -3.75 -2.55 3.30
N ILE A 40 -2.83 -3.47 3.62
CA ILE A 40 -1.68 -3.26 4.49
C ILE A 40 -0.75 -2.22 3.87
N SER A 41 -0.43 -2.31 2.58
CA SER A 41 0.40 -1.32 1.88
C SER A 41 -0.25 0.08 1.87
N ILE A 42 -1.57 0.15 1.63
CA ILE A 42 -2.34 1.40 1.70
C ILE A 42 -2.36 1.95 3.12
N LYS A 43 -2.55 1.09 4.14
CA LYS A 43 -2.50 1.46 5.57
C LYS A 43 -1.11 1.96 5.96
N ALA A 44 -0.06 1.29 5.47
CA ALA A 44 1.35 1.66 5.62
C ALA A 44 1.76 2.84 4.71
N LYS A 45 0.83 3.36 3.89
CA LYS A 45 1.01 4.52 3.00
C LYS A 45 2.16 4.35 1.99
N GLY A 46 2.33 3.13 1.47
CA GLY A 46 2.94 2.83 0.18
C GLY A 46 4.43 3.13 0.04
N PHE A 47 5.23 2.97 1.10
CA PHE A 47 6.69 3.03 0.97
C PHE A 47 7.34 1.64 0.94
N LEU A 48 6.78 0.68 1.70
CA LEU A 48 7.28 -0.69 1.73
C LEU A 48 6.76 -1.53 0.55
N ARG A 49 7.64 -2.39 0.02
CA ARG A 49 7.28 -3.49 -0.91
C ARG A 49 6.29 -4.44 -0.21
N SER A 50 5.53 -5.20 -0.98
CA SER A 50 4.60 -6.22 -0.44
C SER A 50 5.28 -7.49 0.06
N GLN A 51 6.62 -7.56 0.01
CA GLN A 51 7.38 -8.71 0.49
C GLN A 51 7.54 -8.62 2.01
N LYS A 52 7.64 -9.79 2.66
CA LYS A 52 7.91 -9.88 4.09
C LYS A 52 9.41 -9.83 4.32
N GLU A 53 9.81 -9.33 5.49
CA GLU A 53 11.19 -9.47 5.95
C GLU A 53 11.51 -10.95 6.14
N TYR A 54 12.69 -11.34 5.69
CA TYR A 54 13.18 -12.70 5.79
C TYR A 54 14.63 -12.68 6.25
N ASP A 55 14.88 -13.34 7.38
CA ASP A 55 16.21 -13.57 7.92
C ASP A 55 16.53 -15.06 7.77
N PRO A 56 17.57 -15.42 6.98
CA PRO A 56 17.88 -16.81 6.67
C PRO A 56 18.39 -17.51 7.95
N PRO A 57 17.80 -18.66 8.34
CA PRO A 57 18.36 -19.43 9.44
C PRO A 57 19.72 -20.01 9.04
N ILE A 58 20.63 -20.15 10.02
CA ILE A 58 21.97 -20.72 9.81
C ILE A 58 21.90 -22.10 9.14
N ASP A 59 20.91 -22.90 9.55
CA ASP A 59 20.70 -24.27 9.04
C ASP A 59 19.83 -24.32 7.76
N ALA A 60 19.62 -23.20 7.06
CA ALA A 60 18.75 -23.14 5.88
C ALA A 60 19.15 -24.17 4.82
N LYS A 61 20.46 -24.29 4.56
CA LYS A 61 21.00 -25.24 3.58
C LYS A 61 20.68 -26.69 3.94
N GLU A 62 20.94 -27.08 5.18
CA GLU A 62 20.74 -28.45 5.66
C GLU A 62 19.26 -28.84 5.61
N LYS A 63 18.37 -27.91 5.97
CA LYS A 63 16.92 -28.12 5.87
C LYS A 63 16.46 -28.34 4.43
N ILE A 64 16.96 -27.55 3.49
CA ILE A 64 16.60 -27.68 2.07
C ILE A 64 17.14 -29.00 1.49
N GLU A 65 18.37 -29.39 1.84
CA GLU A 65 18.94 -30.67 1.45
C GLU A 65 18.15 -31.86 2.03
N THR A 66 17.65 -31.73 3.26
CA THR A 66 16.81 -32.76 3.90
C THR A 66 15.48 -32.90 3.16
N ILE A 67 14.81 -31.79 2.84
CA ILE A 67 13.57 -31.78 2.06
C ILE A 67 13.80 -32.38 0.65
N ALA A 68 14.93 -32.06 0.01
CA ALA A 68 15.27 -32.60 -1.31
C ALA A 68 15.46 -34.13 -1.27
N LYS A 69 16.07 -34.65 -0.20
CA LYS A 69 16.23 -36.09 0.04
C LYS A 69 14.89 -36.77 0.33
N GLU A 70 14.04 -36.19 1.17
CA GLU A 70 12.71 -36.73 1.50
C GLU A 70 11.83 -36.88 0.26
N LEU A 71 11.86 -35.90 -0.64
CA LEU A 71 11.06 -35.91 -1.87
C LEU A 71 11.72 -36.67 -3.02
N ASN A 72 12.96 -37.17 -2.86
CA ASN A 72 13.77 -37.80 -3.90
C ASN A 72 13.74 -37.00 -5.21
N VAL A 73 14.19 -35.74 -5.14
CA VAL A 73 14.21 -34.83 -6.29
C VAL A 73 15.41 -35.16 -7.18
N ILE A 74 15.18 -35.93 -8.24
CA ILE A 74 16.18 -36.24 -9.29
C ILE A 74 16.15 -35.15 -10.36
N ASP A 75 14.95 -34.77 -10.80
CA ASP A 75 14.71 -33.60 -11.64
C ASP A 75 13.74 -32.67 -10.92
N LEU A 76 14.13 -31.39 -10.82
CA LEU A 76 13.33 -30.39 -10.17
C LEU A 76 12.07 -30.07 -10.97
N GLN A 77 12.03 -30.28 -12.30
CA GLN A 77 10.87 -29.90 -13.12
C GLN A 77 9.57 -30.61 -12.72
N GLU A 78 9.62 -31.91 -12.45
CA GLU A 78 8.42 -32.71 -12.16
C GLU A 78 7.87 -32.42 -10.75
N LYS A 79 8.76 -32.26 -9.78
CA LYS A 79 8.41 -32.05 -8.35
C LYS A 79 8.61 -30.61 -7.87
N LYS A 80 8.79 -29.67 -8.79
CA LYS A 80 9.13 -28.26 -8.47
C LYS A 80 8.14 -27.64 -7.51
N PHE A 81 6.86 -27.83 -7.81
CA PHE A 81 5.78 -27.23 -7.05
C PHE A 81 5.74 -27.76 -5.61
N GLU A 82 5.80 -29.08 -5.45
CA GLU A 82 5.77 -29.72 -4.14
C GLU A 82 7.00 -29.34 -3.31
N PHE A 83 8.19 -29.36 -3.91
CA PHE A 83 9.44 -28.96 -3.28
C PHE A 83 9.39 -27.50 -2.78
N LEU A 84 9.05 -26.55 -3.67
CA LEU A 84 8.97 -25.14 -3.31
C LEU A 84 7.86 -24.85 -2.27
N ASN A 85 6.76 -25.62 -2.30
CA ASN A 85 5.71 -25.49 -1.32
C ASN A 85 6.15 -25.97 0.07
N GLN A 86 6.86 -27.10 0.16
CA GLN A 86 7.43 -27.58 1.43
C GLN A 86 8.48 -26.60 1.98
N CYS A 87 9.34 -26.06 1.12
CA CYS A 87 10.27 -25.00 1.52
C CYS A 87 9.53 -23.77 2.05
N ALA A 88 8.48 -23.30 1.36
CA ALA A 88 7.70 -22.16 1.82
C ALA A 88 7.09 -22.39 3.22
N ILE A 89 6.56 -23.59 3.49
CA ILE A 89 6.01 -23.95 4.80
C ILE A 89 7.10 -23.96 5.89
N THR A 90 8.28 -24.49 5.57
CA THR A 90 9.40 -24.60 6.53
C THR A 90 10.00 -23.24 6.88
N PHE A 91 9.99 -22.29 5.94
CA PHE A 91 10.56 -20.95 6.10
C PHE A 91 9.49 -19.87 6.34
N ASN A 92 8.49 -20.14 7.19
CA ASN A 92 7.47 -19.16 7.63
C ASN A 92 6.72 -18.45 6.48
N ASP A 93 6.24 -19.22 5.50
CA ASP A 93 5.57 -18.73 4.28
C ASP A 93 6.45 -17.82 3.40
N HIS A 94 7.78 -17.95 3.47
CA HIS A 94 8.68 -17.31 2.51
C HIS A 94 8.64 -18.05 1.17
N SER A 95 7.65 -17.70 0.35
CA SER A 95 7.43 -18.31 -0.97
C SER A 95 8.20 -17.58 -2.07
N VAL A 96 8.67 -18.34 -3.06
CA VAL A 96 9.34 -17.80 -4.25
C VAL A 96 8.31 -17.06 -5.12
N PRO A 97 8.54 -15.78 -5.48
CA PRO A 97 7.61 -15.02 -6.31
C PRO A 97 7.59 -15.57 -7.74
N ASN A 98 6.44 -15.47 -8.41
CA ASN A 98 6.25 -15.94 -9.80
C ASN A 98 7.33 -15.44 -10.77
N SER A 99 7.83 -14.23 -10.56
CA SER A 99 8.91 -13.65 -11.37
C SER A 99 10.23 -14.41 -11.27
N ARG A 100 10.52 -15.08 -10.15
CA ARG A 100 11.78 -15.82 -9.90
C ARG A 100 11.65 -17.33 -10.00
N ILE A 101 10.43 -17.88 -10.07
CA ILE A 101 10.23 -19.33 -10.17
C ILE A 101 11.00 -19.91 -11.36
N HIS A 102 11.08 -19.21 -12.50
CA HIS A 102 11.80 -19.68 -13.69
C HIS A 102 13.33 -19.75 -13.51
N GLU A 103 13.89 -19.00 -12.56
CA GLU A 103 15.33 -18.99 -12.23
C GLU A 103 15.72 -20.23 -11.42
N MET A 104 14.79 -20.80 -10.64
CA MET A 104 15.01 -21.98 -9.80
C MET A 104 15.07 -23.26 -10.65
N LYS A 105 16.24 -23.59 -11.22
CA LYS A 105 16.43 -24.78 -12.07
C LYS A 105 17.03 -25.93 -11.29
N THR A 106 17.94 -25.63 -10.36
CA THR A 106 18.64 -26.60 -9.54
C THR A 106 18.32 -26.41 -8.06
N VAL A 107 18.61 -27.42 -7.24
CA VAL A 107 18.49 -27.32 -5.77
C VAL A 107 19.45 -26.25 -5.23
N ALA A 108 20.61 -26.06 -5.86
CA ALA A 108 21.57 -25.03 -5.49
C ALA A 108 20.99 -23.61 -5.64
N ASP A 109 20.24 -23.36 -6.72
CA ASP A 109 19.59 -22.05 -6.95
C ASP A 109 18.57 -21.74 -5.83
N VAL A 110 17.86 -22.78 -5.36
CA VAL A 110 16.90 -22.64 -4.26
C VAL A 110 17.61 -22.41 -2.93
N ILE A 111 18.74 -23.08 -2.69
CA ILE A 111 19.57 -22.83 -1.50
C ILE A 111 20.06 -21.37 -1.50
N GLU A 112 20.58 -20.88 -2.62
CA GLU A 112 21.04 -19.49 -2.74
C GLU A 112 19.91 -18.49 -2.48
N TYR A 113 18.71 -18.75 -3.02
CA TYR A 113 17.54 -17.93 -2.77
C TYR A 113 17.18 -17.83 -1.28
N TYR A 114 17.10 -18.97 -0.58
CA TYR A 114 16.76 -19.02 0.86
C TYR A 114 17.92 -18.66 1.79
N GLN A 115 19.14 -18.54 1.28
CA GLN A 115 20.26 -17.95 2.03
C GLN A 115 20.32 -16.43 1.89
N THR A 116 19.60 -15.85 0.93
CA THR A 116 19.61 -14.41 0.69
C THR A 116 18.64 -13.71 1.65
N PRO A 117 19.10 -12.79 2.52
CA PRO A 117 18.21 -12.04 3.40
C PRO A 117 17.36 -11.05 2.61
N VAL A 118 16.13 -10.81 3.06
CA VAL A 118 15.22 -9.82 2.49
C VAL A 118 14.86 -8.80 3.57
N THR A 119 15.27 -7.56 3.35
CA THR A 119 15.03 -6.44 4.26
C THR A 119 13.93 -5.54 3.70
N CYS A 120 12.97 -5.13 4.54
CA CYS A 120 11.92 -4.19 4.16
C CYS A 120 12.20 -2.75 4.62
N ARG A 121 13.36 -2.52 5.23
CA ARG A 121 13.82 -1.21 5.65
C ARG A 121 13.96 -0.28 4.46
N THR A 122 13.69 0.98 4.74
CA THR A 122 13.86 2.04 3.75
C THR A 122 15.32 2.46 3.68
N PRO A 123 15.80 2.97 2.53
CA PRO A 123 17.16 3.52 2.43
C PRO A 123 17.44 4.63 3.46
N TYR A 124 16.38 5.30 3.91
CA TYR A 124 16.44 6.32 4.96
C TYR A 124 16.69 5.72 6.35
N GLU A 125 16.08 4.57 6.64
CA GLU A 125 16.28 3.84 7.90
C GLU A 125 17.66 3.19 7.96
N ASP A 126 18.16 2.70 6.82
CA ASP A 126 19.50 2.09 6.67
C ASP A 126 20.65 3.11 6.62
N LEU A 127 20.34 4.42 6.58
CA LEU A 127 21.35 5.46 6.54
C LEU A 127 22.16 5.49 7.86
N ASP A 128 23.49 5.45 7.73
CA ASP A 128 24.37 5.52 8.88
C ASP A 128 24.29 6.90 9.56
N ARG A 129 23.96 6.89 10.85
CA ARG A 129 23.81 8.08 11.70
C ARG A 129 25.09 8.42 12.45
N SER A 130 26.15 7.62 12.31
CA SER A 130 27.41 7.79 13.04
C SER A 130 28.30 8.93 12.54
N VAL A 131 27.92 9.56 11.42
CA VAL A 131 28.68 10.65 10.80
C VAL A 131 28.57 11.96 11.62
N PRO A 132 29.70 12.55 12.08
CA PRO A 132 29.69 13.61 13.09
C PRO A 132 29.12 14.96 12.61
N ASN A 133 29.03 15.18 11.29
CA ASN A 133 28.62 16.47 10.70
C ASN A 133 27.26 16.41 10.00
N LEU A 134 26.50 15.32 10.16
CA LEU A 134 25.21 15.14 9.50
C LEU A 134 24.11 14.91 10.54
N HIS A 135 23.18 15.85 10.61
CA HIS A 135 21.99 15.72 11.46
C HIS A 135 20.79 15.33 10.61
N ILE A 136 20.35 14.08 10.76
CA ILE A 136 19.19 13.52 10.06
C ILE A 136 17.97 13.62 10.98
N LEU A 137 16.88 14.24 10.50
CA LEU A 137 15.63 14.39 11.26
C LEU A 137 14.65 13.27 10.92
N ASP A 138 14.57 12.23 11.77
CA ASP A 138 13.72 11.04 11.55
C ASP A 138 12.27 11.36 11.18
N ASN A 139 11.69 12.36 11.84
CA ASN A 139 10.35 12.84 11.57
C ASN A 139 10.38 14.29 11.11
N ALA A 140 9.53 14.60 10.12
CA ALA A 140 9.32 15.99 9.72
C ALA A 140 8.74 16.79 10.89
N LYS A 141 9.58 17.56 11.59
CA LYS A 141 9.14 18.49 12.63
C LYS A 141 8.50 19.70 11.95
N ARG A 142 7.20 19.85 12.12
CA ARG A 142 6.48 21.07 11.75
C ARG A 142 6.34 21.94 12.98
N TRP A 143 6.34 23.25 12.77
CA TRP A 143 6.08 24.19 13.86
C TRP A 143 4.70 23.91 14.48
N SER A 144 4.67 23.76 15.81
CA SER A 144 3.47 23.70 16.64
C SER A 144 3.49 24.84 17.66
N PRO A 145 2.36 25.52 17.93
CA PRO A 145 2.30 26.53 18.99
C PRO A 145 2.62 25.97 20.38
N GLU A 146 2.41 24.67 20.60
CA GLU A 146 2.69 23.99 21.88
C GLU A 146 4.19 23.94 22.20
N ASP A 147 5.06 23.99 21.19
CA ASP A 147 6.50 23.95 21.38
C ASP A 147 7.07 25.24 22.02
N GLY A 148 6.24 26.29 22.15
CA GLY A 148 6.64 27.56 22.75
C GLY A 148 7.61 28.40 21.90
N ILE A 149 7.93 27.93 20.68
CA ILE A 149 8.82 28.63 19.75
C ILE A 149 8.01 29.68 18.98
N PRO A 150 8.40 30.97 19.00
CA PRO A 150 7.71 32.00 18.24
C PRO A 150 7.80 31.72 16.73
N THR A 151 6.65 31.79 16.05
CA THR A 151 6.59 31.65 14.58
C THR A 151 6.95 32.96 13.90
N ALA A 152 7.71 32.89 12.80
CA ALA A 152 7.96 34.03 11.93
C ALA A 152 6.71 34.48 11.15
N TYR A 153 5.65 33.66 11.11
CA TYR A 153 4.43 33.92 10.34
C TYR A 153 3.18 33.90 11.23
N PRO A 154 2.98 34.93 12.07
CA PRO A 154 1.77 35.05 12.87
C PRO A 154 0.53 35.07 11.96
N GLN A 155 -0.57 34.45 12.41
CA GLN A 155 -1.86 34.35 11.69
C GLN A 155 -1.87 33.46 10.43
N SER A 156 -0.73 32.89 10.03
CA SER A 156 -0.68 31.92 8.93
C SER A 156 -0.91 30.48 9.42
N SER A 157 -1.71 29.69 8.70
CA SER A 157 -1.95 28.29 9.04
C SER A 157 -0.96 27.35 8.35
N THR A 158 -0.43 26.38 9.09
CA THR A 158 0.49 25.36 8.58
C THR A 158 -0.33 24.13 8.15
N LEU A 159 -1.09 24.26 7.06
CA LEU A 159 -1.96 23.19 6.57
C LEU A 159 -1.17 22.14 5.78
N VAL A 160 -1.52 20.87 6.00
CA VAL A 160 -1.03 19.76 5.17
C VAL A 160 -2.02 19.52 4.05
N THR A 161 -1.71 20.02 2.86
CA THR A 161 -2.61 20.00 1.69
C THR A 161 -2.73 18.62 1.05
N GLY A 162 -1.66 17.81 1.06
CA GLY A 162 -1.66 16.48 0.45
C GLY A 162 -2.47 15.45 1.24
N LEU A 163 -3.44 14.78 0.59
CA LEU A 163 -4.31 13.77 1.23
C LEU A 163 -3.52 12.65 1.93
N LYS A 164 -2.42 12.18 1.31
CA LYS A 164 -1.51 11.17 1.87
C LYS A 164 -0.87 11.65 3.19
N TYR A 165 -0.44 12.91 3.21
CA TYR A 165 0.34 13.49 4.30
C TYR A 165 -0.53 14.09 5.41
N ARG A 166 -1.77 14.49 5.09
CA ARG A 166 -2.72 15.10 6.04
C ARG A 166 -3.00 14.21 7.24
N LYS A 167 -2.94 12.88 7.07
CA LYS A 167 -3.07 11.90 8.15
C LYS A 167 -1.73 11.51 8.80
N LYS A 168 -0.59 11.84 8.18
CA LYS A 168 0.74 11.48 8.70
C LYS A 168 1.30 12.59 9.59
N TYR A 169 1.07 13.83 9.23
CA TYR A 169 1.59 14.99 9.94
C TYR A 169 0.45 15.86 10.45
N PRO A 170 0.51 16.33 11.71
CA PRO A 170 -0.44 17.30 12.23
C PRO A 170 -0.25 18.63 11.48
N GLY A 171 -1.36 19.21 11.04
CA GLY A 171 -1.41 20.60 10.59
C GLY A 171 -1.83 21.49 11.74
N HIS A 172 -1.49 22.78 11.64
CA HIS A 172 -1.92 23.79 12.61
C HIS A 172 -2.76 24.87 11.91
N ILE A 173 -3.85 25.28 12.56
CA ILE A 173 -4.72 26.36 12.08
C ILE A 173 -4.53 27.55 13.02
N ALA A 174 -3.88 28.61 12.51
CA ALA A 174 -3.69 29.83 13.28
C ALA A 174 -4.99 30.64 13.40
N LYS A 175 -5.12 31.36 14.51
CA LYS A 175 -6.17 32.35 14.70
C LYS A 175 -5.90 33.53 13.76
N THR A 176 -6.88 33.87 12.95
CA THR A 176 -6.81 34.99 11.98
C THR A 176 -7.34 36.30 12.58
N SER A 177 -8.17 36.22 13.63
CA SER A 177 -8.64 37.40 14.34
C SER A 177 -7.59 37.88 15.36
N TRP A 178 -7.44 39.19 15.48
CA TRP A 178 -6.82 39.81 16.64
C TRP A 178 -7.65 39.54 17.91
N PRO A 179 -7.04 39.52 19.12
CA PRO A 179 -7.81 39.68 20.36
C PRO A 179 -8.68 40.95 20.33
#